data_AF-A0A9W5UQD5-F1
#
_entry.id   AF-A0A9W5UQD5-F1
#
_cell.length_a   1.000
_cell.length_b   1.000
_cell.length_c   1.000
_cell.angle_alpha   90.00
_cell.angle_beta   90.00
_cell.angle_gamma   90.00
#
_symmetry.space_group_name_H-M   'P 1'
#
loop_
_entity.id
_entity.type
_entity.pdbx_description
1 polymer ?
#
loop_
_entity_poly.entity_id
_entity_poly.type
_entity_poly.pdbx_seq_one_letter_code
_entity_poly.pdbx_strand_id
1 'polypeptide(L)'
;MMRTALSSVLLDAPRAAAIWLGLLGVVTLAVTGLLLRPRLFRFDAGTRIREAALPSRSDHAEQRRDQERWAEEVTIAAERADATARHRRDEWLIAQDEAEQAWQAYEAAEADVRRLSDAAGMPLPQTARTPAEYADRERWLHRAALDAYWRRELSVEQLSDVFAHRGWDPRLHPVEQELMLRRAVRDHLLARQRAAREREQVTWRAAELAAAAARSLREEAAAALLPAATERESLLPLTTPAAAEQTREIPAVVGRAPVAAY
;
A
#
# COMPACT_ATOMS: atom_id res chain seq x y z
N MET A 1 32.87 91.13 -31.26
CA MET A 1 33.25 89.91 -32.00
C MET A 1 32.18 88.85 -31.78
N MET A 2 31.28 88.63 -32.76
CA MET A 2 30.08 87.80 -32.54
C MET A 2 29.66 87.08 -33.85
N ARG A 3 30.65 86.51 -34.56
CA ARG A 3 30.47 86.01 -35.94
C ARG A 3 31.08 84.63 -36.21
N THR A 4 31.51 83.91 -35.17
CA THR A 4 32.21 82.62 -35.26
C THR A 4 31.44 81.42 -34.69
N ALA A 5 30.32 81.64 -33.99
CA ALA A 5 29.49 80.55 -33.43
C ALA A 5 28.37 80.08 -34.38
N LEU A 6 27.99 80.88 -35.38
CA LEU A 6 26.90 80.56 -36.31
C LEU A 6 27.33 79.71 -37.52
N SER A 7 28.62 79.68 -37.85
CA SER A 7 29.16 78.97 -39.02
C SER A 7 29.41 77.48 -38.80
N SER A 8 29.58 77.02 -37.56
CA SER A 8 29.73 75.58 -37.25
C SER A 8 28.39 74.85 -37.26
N VAL A 9 27.35 75.43 -36.64
CA VAL A 9 26.03 74.81 -36.49
C VAL A 9 25.32 74.58 -37.84
N LEU A 10 25.53 75.47 -38.81
CA LEU A 10 24.93 75.37 -40.15
C LEU A 10 25.58 74.31 -41.06
N LEU A 11 26.77 73.81 -40.72
CA LEU A 11 27.51 72.83 -41.54
C LEU A 11 27.42 71.38 -41.03
N ASP A 12 27.15 71.15 -39.74
CA ASP A 12 26.91 69.80 -39.22
C ASP A 12 25.47 69.31 -39.44
N ALA A 13 24.48 70.22 -39.47
CA ALA A 13 23.08 69.88 -39.75
C ALA A 13 22.85 69.06 -41.05
N PRO A 14 23.38 69.45 -42.23
CA PRO A 14 23.22 68.63 -43.44
C PRO A 14 24.01 67.30 -43.38
N ARG A 15 25.08 67.22 -42.59
CA ARG A 15 25.92 66.02 -42.48
C ARG A 15 25.27 64.95 -41.61
N ALA A 16 24.67 65.35 -40.48
CA ALA A 16 23.84 64.48 -39.66
C ALA A 16 22.60 63.99 -40.45
N ALA A 17 21.96 64.87 -41.22
CA ALA A 17 20.83 64.51 -42.08
C ALA A 17 21.21 63.45 -43.13
N ALA A 18 22.40 63.56 -43.75
CA ALA A 18 22.88 62.57 -44.72
C ALA A 18 23.11 61.18 -44.08
N ILE A 19 23.65 61.12 -42.86
CA ILE A 19 23.83 59.85 -42.12
C ILE A 19 22.46 59.25 -41.78
N TRP A 20 21.52 60.06 -41.30
CA TRP A 20 20.16 59.61 -41.02
C TRP A 20 19.42 59.12 -42.26
N LEU A 21 19.51 59.82 -43.39
CA LEU A 21 18.91 59.38 -44.66
C LEU A 21 19.57 58.11 -45.21
N GLY A 22 20.88 57.94 -45.03
CA GLY A 22 21.59 56.70 -45.34
C GLY A 22 21.08 55.52 -44.50
N LEU A 23 20.95 55.71 -43.18
CA LEU A 23 20.38 54.71 -42.27
C LEU A 23 18.91 54.40 -42.60
N LEU A 24 18.09 55.42 -42.86
CA LEU A 24 16.70 55.25 -43.29
C LEU A 24 16.61 54.52 -44.63
N GLY A 25 17.54 54.78 -45.56
CA GLY A 25 17.68 54.07 -46.83
C GLY A 25 18.05 52.60 -46.65
N VAL A 26 19.01 52.28 -45.77
CA VAL A 26 19.38 50.89 -45.45
C VAL A 26 18.26 50.16 -44.74
N VAL A 27 17.58 50.80 -43.78
CA VAL A 27 16.42 50.22 -43.07
C VAL A 27 15.25 50.01 -44.03
N THR A 28 14.92 50.98 -44.88
CA THR A 28 13.87 50.80 -45.89
C THR A 28 14.24 49.74 -46.92
N LEU A 29 15.50 49.63 -47.37
CA LEU A 29 15.95 48.54 -48.25
C LEU A 29 15.85 47.17 -47.56
N ALA A 30 16.23 47.06 -46.28
CA ALA A 30 16.12 45.83 -45.51
C ALA A 30 14.65 45.41 -45.32
N VAL A 31 13.78 46.34 -44.91
CA VAL A 31 12.33 46.11 -44.76
C VAL A 31 11.67 45.81 -46.10
N THR A 32 12.02 46.54 -47.17
CA THR A 32 11.49 46.33 -48.52
C THR A 32 11.94 44.97 -49.07
N GLY A 33 13.20 44.57 -48.87
CA GLY A 33 13.69 43.24 -49.22
C GLY A 33 12.99 42.12 -48.44
N LEU A 34 12.74 42.33 -47.14
CA LEU A 34 12.00 41.40 -46.28
C LEU A 34 10.53 41.24 -46.72
N LEU A 35 9.88 42.33 -47.12
CA LEU A 35 8.49 42.37 -47.61
C LEU A 35 8.34 41.80 -49.04
N LEU A 36 9.30 42.06 -49.94
CA LEU A 36 9.26 41.57 -51.33
C LEU A 36 9.71 40.11 -51.48
N ARG A 37 10.56 39.60 -50.57
CA ARG A 37 11.11 38.23 -50.65
C ARG A 37 10.96 37.38 -49.37
N PRO A 38 9.77 37.35 -48.72
CA PRO A 38 9.55 36.65 -47.45
C PRO A 38 9.74 35.12 -47.54
N ARG A 39 9.75 34.55 -48.75
CA ARG A 39 9.93 33.10 -48.97
C ARG A 39 11.38 32.62 -48.80
N LEU A 40 12.40 33.44 -49.04
CA LEU A 40 13.80 32.96 -48.98
C LEU A 40 14.33 32.83 -47.55
N PHE A 41 13.89 33.67 -46.62
CA PHE A 41 14.31 33.58 -45.21
C PHE A 41 13.39 32.72 -44.33
N ARG A 42 12.14 32.47 -44.74
CA ARG A 42 11.20 31.61 -43.99
C ARG A 42 11.39 30.11 -44.22
N PHE A 43 12.03 29.70 -45.31
CA PHE A 43 12.05 28.29 -45.75
C PHE A 43 13.04 27.36 -45.02
N ASP A 44 13.98 27.92 -44.25
CA ASP A 44 15.06 27.16 -43.61
C ASP A 44 15.09 27.31 -42.07
N ALA A 45 14.76 28.50 -41.54
CA ALA A 45 14.65 28.70 -40.10
C ALA A 45 13.47 27.93 -39.47
N GLY A 46 12.30 27.98 -40.11
CA GLY A 46 11.10 27.30 -39.61
C GLY A 46 11.17 25.76 -39.73
N THR A 47 11.89 25.25 -40.73
CA THR A 47 12.12 23.82 -40.91
C THR A 47 13.17 23.31 -39.94
N ARG A 48 14.34 23.96 -39.81
CA ARG A 48 15.38 23.53 -38.86
C ARG A 48 14.95 23.62 -37.39
N ILE A 49 14.18 24.64 -37.00
CA ILE A 49 13.62 24.71 -35.64
C ILE A 49 12.63 23.56 -35.41
N ARG A 50 11.81 23.23 -36.42
CA ARG A 50 10.88 22.09 -36.35
C ARG A 50 11.58 20.73 -36.38
N GLU A 51 12.70 20.62 -37.10
CA GLU A 51 13.52 19.41 -37.23
C GLU A 51 14.41 19.17 -36.00
N ALA A 52 14.85 20.24 -35.33
CA ALA A 52 15.50 20.19 -34.01
C ALA A 52 14.51 20.02 -32.84
N ALA A 53 13.21 20.28 -33.06
CA ALA A 53 12.14 20.03 -32.09
C ALA A 53 11.44 18.67 -32.29
N LEU A 54 11.75 17.95 -33.36
CA LEU A 54 11.35 16.56 -33.55
C LEU A 54 12.40 15.66 -32.88
N PRO A 55 12.01 14.69 -32.03
CA PRO A 55 12.96 13.76 -31.44
C PRO A 55 13.77 13.05 -32.52
N SER A 56 15.08 13.03 -32.35
CA SER A 56 15.99 12.38 -33.28
C SER A 56 15.82 10.86 -33.22
N ARG A 57 16.29 10.15 -34.27
CA ARG A 57 16.30 8.68 -34.26
C ARG A 57 17.15 8.10 -33.12
N SER A 58 18.13 8.85 -32.63
CA SER A 58 18.91 8.56 -31.42
C SER A 58 18.04 8.63 -30.17
N ASP A 59 17.30 9.72 -29.97
CA ASP A 59 16.43 9.91 -28.79
C ASP A 59 15.38 8.80 -28.70
N HIS A 60 14.75 8.44 -29.84
CA HIS A 60 13.84 7.30 -29.92
C HIS A 60 14.50 5.92 -29.72
N ALA A 61 15.82 5.80 -29.87
CA ALA A 61 16.55 4.57 -29.57
C ALA A 61 16.96 4.51 -28.09
N GLU A 62 17.33 5.64 -27.48
CA GLU A 62 17.62 5.77 -26.06
C GLU A 62 16.35 5.54 -25.22
N GLN A 63 15.25 6.22 -25.56
CA GLN A 63 13.98 6.07 -24.85
C GLN A 63 13.41 4.64 -24.91
N ARG A 64 13.69 3.87 -25.97
CA ARG A 64 13.34 2.44 -26.04
C ARG A 64 14.22 1.59 -25.13
N ARG A 65 15.54 1.84 -25.06
CA ARG A 65 16.44 1.13 -24.14
C ARG A 65 16.10 1.42 -22.67
N ASP A 66 15.67 2.63 -22.37
CA ASP A 66 15.26 3.00 -21.02
C ASP A 66 13.89 2.38 -20.67
N GLN A 67 12.97 2.27 -21.63
CA GLN A 67 11.72 1.52 -21.45
C GLN A 67 11.98 0.01 -21.27
N GLU A 68 12.88 -0.59 -22.06
CA GLU A 68 13.30 -2.00 -21.95
C GLU A 68 13.91 -2.27 -20.56
N ARG A 69 14.82 -1.40 -20.10
CA ARG A 69 15.44 -1.50 -18.77
C ARG A 69 14.44 -1.35 -17.64
N TRP A 70 13.53 -0.38 -17.73
CA TRP A 70 12.48 -0.20 -16.74
C TRP A 70 11.53 -1.40 -16.68
N ALA A 71 11.16 -1.98 -17.83
CA ALA A 71 10.35 -3.19 -17.88
C ALA A 71 11.06 -4.40 -17.26
N GLU A 72 12.38 -4.55 -17.45
CA GLU A 72 13.21 -5.55 -16.77
C GLU A 72 13.24 -5.33 -15.24
N GLU A 73 13.48 -4.09 -14.79
CA GLU A 73 13.50 -3.73 -13.37
C GLU A 73 12.17 -4.00 -12.66
N VAL A 74 11.04 -3.64 -13.28
CA VAL A 74 9.69 -3.90 -12.73
C VAL A 74 9.35 -5.38 -12.76
N THR A 75 9.78 -6.13 -13.79
CA THR A 75 9.61 -7.60 -13.83
C THR A 75 10.36 -8.28 -12.67
N ILE A 76 11.62 -7.90 -12.44
CA ILE A 76 12.43 -8.40 -11.31
C ILE A 76 11.79 -8.02 -9.96
N ALA A 77 11.21 -6.82 -9.85
CA ALA A 77 10.48 -6.39 -8.66
C ALA A 77 9.22 -7.25 -8.42
N ALA A 78 8.44 -7.54 -9.47
CA ALA A 78 7.26 -8.39 -9.41
C ALA A 78 7.59 -9.83 -8.99
N GLU A 79 8.66 -10.44 -9.54
CA GLU A 79 9.12 -11.78 -9.16
C GLU A 79 9.52 -11.85 -7.67
N ARG A 80 10.25 -10.84 -7.19
CA ARG A 80 10.63 -10.73 -5.76
C ARG A 80 9.43 -10.52 -4.85
N ALA A 81 8.44 -9.75 -5.30
CA ALA A 81 7.19 -9.55 -4.56
C ALA A 81 6.35 -10.83 -4.49
N ASP A 82 6.24 -11.61 -5.57
CA ASP A 82 5.59 -12.92 -5.58
C ASP A 82 6.30 -13.93 -4.66
N ALA A 83 7.64 -13.96 -4.67
CA ALA A 83 8.41 -14.79 -3.75
C ALA A 83 8.15 -14.40 -2.28
N THR A 84 8.08 -13.09 -1.99
CA THR A 84 7.75 -12.57 -0.66
C THR A 84 6.31 -12.92 -0.26
N ALA A 85 5.34 -12.81 -1.17
CA ALA A 85 3.94 -13.15 -0.92
C ALA A 85 3.76 -14.64 -0.61
N ARG A 86 4.48 -15.53 -1.30
CA ARG A 86 4.51 -16.98 -1.00
C ARG A 86 5.07 -17.24 0.40
N HIS A 87 6.25 -16.69 0.71
CA HIS A 87 6.85 -16.87 2.03
C HIS A 87 5.92 -16.39 3.17
N ARG A 88 5.25 -15.24 3.01
CA ARG A 88 4.26 -14.75 3.99
C ARG A 88 2.99 -15.61 4.07
N ARG A 89 2.57 -16.24 2.97
CA ARG A 89 1.47 -17.22 2.96
C ARG A 89 1.84 -18.49 3.73
N ASP A 90 3.10 -18.92 3.66
CA ASP A 90 3.63 -20.06 4.43
C ASP A 90 3.76 -19.73 5.92
N GLU A 91 4.28 -18.54 6.27
CA GLU A 91 4.31 -18.05 7.66
C GLU A 91 2.91 -17.96 8.28
N TRP A 92 1.91 -17.48 7.53
CA TRP A 92 0.53 -17.46 8.01
C TRP A 92 -0.04 -18.88 8.18
N LEU A 93 0.24 -19.83 7.28
CA LEU A 93 -0.19 -21.22 7.44
C LEU A 93 0.37 -21.84 8.73
N ILE A 94 1.65 -21.62 9.04
CA ILE A 94 2.26 -22.08 10.29
C ILE A 94 1.57 -21.44 11.51
N ALA A 95 1.30 -20.13 11.47
CA ALA A 95 0.60 -19.43 12.55
C ALA A 95 -0.87 -19.88 12.73
N GLN A 96 -1.54 -20.25 11.63
CA GLN A 96 -2.87 -20.84 11.65
C GLN A 96 -2.87 -22.23 12.30
N ASP A 97 -1.93 -23.10 11.92
CA ASP A 97 -1.78 -24.43 12.53
C ASP A 97 -1.44 -24.33 14.03
N GLU A 98 -0.58 -23.39 14.44
CA GLU A 98 -0.33 -23.10 15.86
C GLU A 98 -1.60 -22.65 16.60
N ALA A 99 -2.39 -21.77 16.00
CA ALA A 99 -3.60 -21.22 16.61
C ALA A 99 -4.73 -22.25 16.71
N GLU A 100 -4.77 -23.22 15.79
CA GLU A 100 -5.68 -24.36 15.82
C GLU A 100 -5.26 -25.40 16.86
N GLN A 101 -3.99 -25.78 16.91
CA GLN A 101 -3.45 -26.66 17.96
C GLN A 101 -3.64 -26.06 19.37
N ALA A 102 -3.47 -24.74 19.52
CA ALA A 102 -3.74 -24.05 20.78
C ALA A 102 -5.23 -24.03 21.15
N TRP A 103 -6.12 -23.94 20.15
CA TRP A 103 -7.57 -24.05 20.36
C TRP A 103 -7.97 -25.45 20.82
N GLN A 104 -7.53 -26.51 20.13
CA GLN A 104 -7.84 -27.89 20.50
C GLN A 104 -7.33 -28.27 21.89
N ALA A 105 -6.13 -27.80 22.26
CA ALA A 105 -5.60 -27.98 23.62
C ALA A 105 -6.47 -27.29 24.69
N TYR A 106 -6.96 -26.08 24.41
CA TYR A 106 -7.88 -25.36 25.29
C TYR A 106 -9.23 -26.08 25.41
N GLU A 107 -9.83 -26.56 24.31
CA GLU A 107 -11.10 -27.29 24.36
C GLU A 107 -10.99 -28.59 25.17
N ALA A 108 -9.89 -29.33 25.03
CA ALA A 108 -9.62 -30.52 25.83
C ALA A 108 -9.52 -30.20 27.34
N ALA A 109 -8.83 -29.11 27.70
CA ALA A 109 -8.73 -28.67 29.09
C ALA A 109 -10.06 -28.17 29.67
N GLU A 110 -10.86 -27.44 28.89
CA GLU A 110 -12.20 -27.01 29.29
C GLU A 110 -13.15 -28.21 29.45
N ALA A 111 -13.05 -29.24 28.60
CA ALA A 111 -13.80 -30.49 28.76
C ALA A 111 -13.42 -31.28 30.03
N ASP A 112 -12.13 -31.31 30.38
CA ASP A 112 -11.65 -31.86 31.66
C ASP A 112 -12.20 -31.05 32.86
N VAL A 113 -12.16 -29.72 32.81
CA VAL A 113 -12.71 -28.84 33.87
C VAL A 113 -14.21 -29.04 34.06
N ARG A 114 -14.99 -29.17 32.97
CA ARG A 114 -16.44 -29.46 33.05
C ARG A 114 -16.71 -30.80 33.71
N ARG A 115 -16.09 -31.87 33.23
CA ARG A 115 -16.22 -33.24 33.78
C ARG A 115 -15.91 -33.29 35.28
N LEU A 116 -14.87 -32.59 35.73
CA LEU A 116 -14.52 -32.51 37.15
C LEU A 116 -15.43 -31.59 37.96
N SER A 117 -15.98 -30.53 37.36
CA SER A 117 -16.97 -29.66 38.02
C SER A 117 -18.27 -30.41 38.25
N ASP A 118 -18.72 -31.21 37.29
CA ASP A 118 -19.90 -32.09 37.41
C ASP A 118 -19.68 -33.14 38.52
N ALA A 119 -18.49 -33.75 38.57
CA ALA A 119 -18.11 -34.70 39.62
C ALA A 119 -18.02 -34.03 41.00
N ALA A 120 -17.55 -32.77 41.09
CA ALA A 120 -17.49 -32.00 42.33
C ALA A 120 -18.88 -31.58 42.86
N GLY A 121 -19.91 -31.59 42.01
CA GLY A 121 -21.31 -31.39 42.41
C GLY A 121 -21.94 -32.59 43.13
N MET A 122 -21.29 -33.77 43.11
CA MET A 122 -21.74 -34.95 43.83
C MET A 122 -21.32 -34.90 45.31
N PRO A 123 -22.07 -35.55 46.23
CA PRO A 123 -21.68 -35.64 47.63
C PRO A 123 -20.28 -36.27 47.78
N LEU A 124 -19.31 -35.48 48.23
CA LEU A 124 -17.93 -35.93 48.39
C LEU A 124 -17.82 -36.93 49.56
N PRO A 125 -17.19 -38.10 49.37
CA PRO A 125 -16.96 -39.03 50.47
C PRO A 125 -16.04 -38.41 51.52
N GLN A 126 -16.30 -38.67 52.80
CA GLN A 126 -15.46 -38.14 53.88
C GLN A 126 -14.06 -38.78 53.83
N THR A 127 -13.10 -38.05 53.28
CA THR A 127 -11.69 -38.44 53.32
C THR A 127 -11.11 -38.23 54.71
N ALA A 128 -10.24 -39.14 55.14
CA ALA A 128 -9.55 -39.03 56.41
C ALA A 128 -8.69 -37.74 56.45
N ARG A 129 -8.61 -37.08 57.60
CA ARG A 129 -7.84 -35.82 57.78
C ARG A 129 -6.58 -36.07 58.59
N THR A 130 -5.71 -36.95 58.11
CA THR A 130 -4.47 -37.35 58.80
C THR A 130 -3.24 -36.64 58.21
N PRO A 131 -2.16 -36.43 58.99
CA PRO A 131 -0.92 -35.85 58.46
C PRO A 131 -0.29 -36.65 57.32
N ALA A 132 -0.39 -37.98 57.35
CA ALA A 132 0.14 -38.84 56.29
C ALA A 132 -0.62 -38.64 54.96
N GLU A 133 -1.95 -38.61 55.03
CA GLU A 133 -2.84 -38.36 53.89
C GLU A 133 -2.58 -36.98 53.25
N TYR A 134 -2.37 -35.93 54.06
CA TYR A 134 -2.01 -34.61 53.52
C TYR A 134 -0.66 -34.63 52.78
N ALA A 135 0.33 -35.36 53.30
CA ALA A 135 1.62 -35.51 52.63
C ALA A 135 1.52 -36.31 51.32
N ASP A 136 0.59 -37.28 51.21
CA ASP A 136 0.31 -37.97 49.93
C ASP A 136 -0.39 -37.08 48.91
N ARG A 137 -1.33 -36.23 49.34
CA ARG A 137 -1.97 -35.22 48.46
C ARG A 137 -0.97 -34.20 47.93
N GLU A 138 -0.07 -33.72 48.78
CA GLU A 138 1.01 -32.82 48.38
C GLU A 138 1.95 -33.48 47.36
N ARG A 139 2.38 -34.73 47.61
CA ARG A 139 3.17 -35.53 46.66
C ARG A 139 2.45 -35.72 45.31
N TRP A 140 1.13 -35.95 45.33
CA TRP A 140 0.32 -36.08 44.13
C TRP A 140 0.23 -34.75 43.37
N LEU A 141 -0.05 -33.64 44.06
CA LEU A 141 -0.17 -32.31 43.46
C LEU A 141 1.15 -31.88 42.79
N HIS A 142 2.29 -32.07 43.46
CA HIS A 142 3.61 -31.77 42.90
C HIS A 142 3.90 -32.60 41.64
N ARG A 143 3.53 -33.89 41.62
CA ARG A 143 3.70 -34.75 40.42
C ARG A 143 2.79 -34.30 39.28
N ALA A 144 1.51 -34.07 39.54
CA ALA A 144 0.54 -33.63 38.54
C ALA A 144 0.90 -32.26 37.94
N ALA A 145 1.42 -31.33 38.76
CA ALA A 145 1.91 -30.03 38.29
C ALA A 145 3.18 -30.14 37.43
N LEU A 146 4.12 -31.03 37.78
CA LEU A 146 5.30 -31.34 36.94
C LEU A 146 4.90 -31.98 35.60
N ASP A 147 3.98 -32.93 35.61
CA ASP A 147 3.46 -33.58 34.40
C ASP A 147 2.72 -32.59 33.49
N ALA A 148 1.97 -31.63 34.06
CA ALA A 148 1.36 -30.53 33.31
C ALA A 148 2.41 -29.55 32.74
N TYR A 149 3.43 -29.22 33.52
CA TYR A 149 4.54 -28.37 33.07
C TYR A 149 5.33 -29.00 31.91
N TRP A 150 5.68 -30.29 32.00
CA TRP A 150 6.39 -30.99 30.92
C TRP A 150 5.56 -31.09 29.63
N ARG A 151 4.24 -31.21 29.74
CA ARG A 151 3.31 -31.11 28.60
C ARG A 151 3.08 -29.68 28.09
N ARG A 152 3.71 -28.68 28.70
CA ARG A 152 3.56 -27.23 28.39
C ARG A 152 2.12 -26.73 28.56
N GLU A 153 1.41 -27.32 29.51
CA GLU A 153 0.04 -26.97 29.91
C GLU A 153 0.00 -25.98 31.08
N LEU A 154 1.11 -25.84 31.82
CA LEU A 154 1.27 -24.96 32.96
C LEU A 154 2.50 -24.06 32.78
N SER A 155 2.42 -22.79 33.18
CA SER A 155 3.57 -21.87 33.14
C SER A 155 4.61 -22.20 34.23
N VAL A 156 5.84 -21.73 34.05
CA VAL A 156 6.91 -21.86 35.07
C VAL A 156 6.59 -21.08 36.35
N GLU A 157 5.87 -19.97 36.22
CA GLU A 157 5.43 -19.14 37.35
C GLU A 157 4.34 -19.86 38.15
N GLN A 158 3.33 -20.42 37.45
CA GLN A 158 2.28 -21.24 38.05
C GLN A 158 2.85 -22.48 38.75
N LEU A 159 3.85 -23.14 38.15
CA LEU A 159 4.57 -24.25 38.79
C LEU A 159 5.29 -23.80 40.06
N SER A 160 5.97 -22.65 40.02
CA SER A 160 6.62 -22.05 41.20
C SER A 160 5.63 -21.70 42.30
N ASP A 161 4.42 -21.22 41.94
CA ASP A 161 3.35 -20.93 42.90
C ASP A 161 2.78 -22.19 43.55
N VAL A 162 2.68 -23.32 42.83
CA VAL A 162 2.32 -24.63 43.40
C VAL A 162 3.33 -25.03 44.49
N PHE A 163 4.63 -25.03 44.17
CA PHE A 163 5.69 -25.40 45.13
C PHE A 163 5.87 -24.39 46.27
N ALA A 164 5.50 -23.13 46.07
CA ALA A 164 5.51 -22.09 47.10
C ALA A 164 4.19 -22.01 47.88
N HIS A 165 3.21 -22.88 47.59
CA HIS A 165 1.85 -22.87 48.15
C HIS A 165 1.13 -21.51 48.03
N ARG A 166 1.47 -20.70 47.02
CA ARG A 166 0.88 -19.38 46.78
C ARG A 166 -0.43 -19.55 46.01
N GLY A 167 -1.54 -19.57 46.75
CA GLY A 167 -2.87 -19.87 46.19
C GLY A 167 -3.17 -21.37 46.03
N TRP A 168 -2.27 -22.25 46.50
CA TRP A 168 -2.44 -23.70 46.48
C TRP A 168 -2.41 -24.24 47.90
N ASP A 169 -3.55 -24.72 48.43
CA ASP A 169 -3.63 -25.31 49.78
C ASP A 169 -3.70 -26.85 49.74
N PRO A 170 -2.66 -27.56 50.22
CA PRO A 170 -2.64 -29.02 50.34
C PRO A 170 -3.73 -29.61 51.26
N ARG A 171 -4.45 -28.79 52.04
CA ARG A 171 -5.54 -29.23 52.94
C ARG A 171 -6.91 -29.33 52.29
N LEU A 172 -7.10 -28.78 51.09
CA LEU A 172 -8.34 -28.88 50.32
C LEU A 172 -8.73 -30.35 50.03
N HIS A 173 -9.97 -30.58 49.62
CA HIS A 173 -10.40 -31.90 49.17
C HIS A 173 -9.66 -32.29 47.88
N PRO A 174 -9.27 -33.56 47.65
CA PRO A 174 -8.50 -33.93 46.46
C PRO A 174 -9.18 -33.54 45.13
N VAL A 175 -10.51 -33.61 45.06
CA VAL A 175 -11.31 -33.16 43.91
C VAL A 175 -11.21 -31.64 43.71
N GLU A 176 -11.17 -30.85 44.78
CA GLU A 176 -11.00 -29.39 44.70
C GLU A 176 -9.57 -29.03 44.24
N GLN A 177 -8.57 -29.79 44.69
CA GLN A 177 -7.17 -29.64 44.27
C GLN A 177 -6.99 -29.95 42.79
N GLU A 178 -7.54 -31.07 42.30
CA GLU A 178 -7.50 -31.37 40.86
C GLU A 178 -8.25 -30.31 40.05
N LEU A 179 -9.45 -29.92 40.49
CA LEU A 179 -10.24 -28.90 39.79
C LEU A 179 -9.51 -27.55 39.72
N MET A 180 -8.79 -27.16 40.77
CA MET A 180 -7.94 -25.97 40.78
C MET A 180 -6.76 -26.10 39.81
N LEU A 181 -6.10 -27.27 39.75
CA LEU A 181 -5.04 -27.57 38.79
C LEU A 181 -5.54 -27.49 37.34
N ARG A 182 -6.69 -28.12 37.03
CA ARG A 182 -7.26 -28.09 35.68
C ARG A 182 -7.74 -26.69 35.28
N ARG A 183 -8.27 -25.89 36.20
CA ARG A 183 -8.60 -24.47 35.93
C ARG A 183 -7.36 -23.65 35.61
N ALA A 184 -6.27 -23.79 36.37
CA ALA A 184 -5.01 -23.09 36.09
C ALA A 184 -4.41 -23.47 34.72
N VAL A 185 -4.47 -24.76 34.36
CA VAL A 185 -4.09 -25.27 33.02
C VAL A 185 -4.97 -24.67 31.92
N ARG A 186 -6.30 -24.74 32.07
CA ARG A 186 -7.24 -24.16 31.10
C ARG A 186 -6.98 -22.67 30.90
N ASP A 187 -6.79 -21.91 31.97
CA ASP A 187 -6.60 -20.46 31.91
C ASP A 187 -5.26 -20.09 31.25
N HIS A 188 -4.21 -20.89 31.49
CA HIS A 188 -2.93 -20.78 30.76
C HIS A 188 -3.09 -21.09 29.26
N LEU A 189 -3.77 -22.18 28.91
CA LEU A 189 -4.02 -22.58 27.52
C LEU A 189 -4.91 -21.57 26.78
N LEU A 190 -5.89 -20.95 27.47
CA LEU A 190 -6.70 -19.86 26.93
C LEU A 190 -5.86 -18.62 26.63
N ALA A 191 -4.95 -18.24 27.53
CA ALA A 191 -4.00 -17.15 27.27
C ALA A 191 -3.08 -17.47 26.07
N ARG A 192 -2.60 -18.71 25.97
CA ARG A 192 -1.79 -19.19 24.84
C ARG A 192 -2.56 -19.18 23.51
N GLN A 193 -3.83 -19.58 23.53
CA GLN A 193 -4.73 -19.56 22.38
C GLN A 193 -4.99 -18.13 21.88
N ARG A 194 -5.22 -17.18 22.79
CA ARG A 194 -5.38 -15.75 22.44
C ARG A 194 -4.12 -15.20 21.78
N ALA A 195 -2.95 -15.43 22.39
CA ALA A 195 -1.67 -15.00 21.83
C ALA A 195 -1.39 -15.63 20.45
N ALA A 196 -1.75 -16.91 20.25
CA ALA A 196 -1.61 -17.57 18.95
C ALA A 196 -2.54 -16.96 17.88
N ARG A 197 -3.82 -16.68 18.23
CA ARG A 197 -4.77 -16.00 17.33
C ARG A 197 -4.36 -14.57 17.00
N GLU A 198 -3.74 -13.85 17.93
CA GLU A 198 -3.14 -12.53 17.65
C GLU A 198 -1.98 -12.63 16.63
N ARG A 199 -1.10 -13.63 16.77
CA ARG A 199 -0.03 -13.92 15.78
C ARG A 199 -0.60 -14.32 14.41
N GLU A 200 -1.64 -15.16 14.37
CA GLU A 200 -2.36 -15.51 13.14
C GLU A 200 -2.90 -14.24 12.44
N GLN A 201 -3.55 -13.34 13.18
CA GLN A 201 -4.10 -12.09 12.62
C GLN A 201 -3.03 -11.11 12.13
N VAL A 202 -1.84 -11.09 12.75
CA VAL A 202 -0.71 -10.27 12.30
C VAL A 202 -0.09 -10.85 11.02
N THR A 203 0.18 -12.16 11.00
CA THR A 203 0.76 -12.86 9.83
C THR A 203 -0.19 -12.87 8.64
N TRP A 204 -1.50 -13.09 8.86
CA TRP A 204 -2.53 -12.99 7.82
C TRP A 204 -2.54 -11.59 7.17
N ARG A 205 -2.56 -10.51 7.95
CA ARG A 205 -2.51 -9.13 7.41
C ARG A 205 -1.22 -8.88 6.63
N ALA A 206 -0.08 -9.41 7.09
CA ALA A 206 1.19 -9.31 6.40
C ALA A 206 1.22 -10.10 5.07
N ALA A 207 0.53 -11.24 5.01
CA ALA A 207 0.37 -12.05 3.80
C ALA A 207 -0.56 -11.38 2.78
N GLU A 208 -1.70 -10.84 3.21
CA GLU A 208 -2.63 -10.09 2.35
C GLU A 208 -1.98 -8.85 1.75
N LEU A 209 -1.22 -8.08 2.55
CA LEU A 209 -0.48 -6.91 2.06
C LEU A 209 0.60 -7.31 1.04
N ALA A 210 1.37 -8.37 1.31
CA ALA A 210 2.36 -8.87 0.36
C ALA A 210 1.72 -9.38 -0.94
N ALA A 211 0.59 -10.09 -0.85
CA ALA A 211 -0.17 -10.56 -2.01
C ALA A 211 -0.77 -9.40 -2.83
N ALA A 212 -1.22 -8.33 -2.19
CA ALA A 212 -1.69 -7.11 -2.86
C ALA A 212 -0.56 -6.39 -3.59
N ALA A 213 0.59 -6.18 -2.93
CA ALA A 213 1.77 -5.58 -3.56
C ALA A 213 2.27 -6.40 -4.76
N ALA A 214 2.31 -7.73 -4.64
CA ALA A 214 2.69 -8.63 -5.73
C ALA A 214 1.70 -8.62 -6.90
N ARG A 215 0.40 -8.40 -6.65
CA ARG A 215 -0.59 -8.15 -7.73
C ARG A 215 -0.31 -6.84 -8.46
N SER A 216 -0.15 -5.72 -7.73
CA SER A 216 0.18 -4.41 -8.31
C SER A 216 1.43 -4.48 -9.20
N LEU A 217 2.52 -5.04 -8.67
CA LEU A 217 3.77 -5.14 -9.42
C LEU A 217 3.68 -6.06 -10.64
N ARG A 218 2.86 -7.12 -10.61
CA ARG A 218 2.59 -7.94 -11.81
C ARG A 218 1.76 -7.20 -12.85
N GLU A 219 0.80 -6.37 -12.43
CA GLU A 219 0.01 -5.52 -13.33
C GLU A 219 0.90 -4.42 -13.96
N GLU A 220 1.79 -3.82 -13.18
CA GLU A 220 2.79 -2.85 -13.64
C GLU A 220 3.81 -3.51 -14.59
N ALA A 221 4.34 -4.70 -14.29
CA ALA A 221 5.24 -5.43 -15.18
C ALA A 221 4.56 -5.80 -16.51
N ALA A 222 3.32 -6.26 -16.46
CA ALA A 222 2.53 -6.55 -17.65
C ALA A 222 2.28 -5.28 -18.49
N ALA A 223 2.01 -4.14 -17.85
CA ALA A 223 1.87 -2.86 -18.52
C ALA A 223 3.19 -2.35 -19.13
N ALA A 224 4.33 -2.60 -18.46
CA ALA A 224 5.66 -2.17 -18.92
C ALA A 224 6.12 -2.89 -20.20
N LEU A 225 5.72 -4.16 -20.35
CA LEU A 225 6.00 -4.98 -21.53
C LEU A 225 5.10 -4.65 -22.75
N LEU A 226 4.01 -3.91 -22.54
CA LEU A 226 3.20 -3.42 -23.66
C LEU A 226 3.92 -2.23 -24.33
N PRO A 227 4.02 -2.20 -25.67
CA PRO A 227 4.50 -1.01 -26.37
C PRO A 227 3.71 0.20 -25.92
N ALA A 228 4.40 1.30 -25.57
CA ALA A 228 3.75 2.54 -25.20
C ALA A 228 2.80 2.93 -26.33
N ALA A 229 1.49 2.83 -26.09
CA ALA A 229 0.50 2.92 -27.14
C ALA A 229 0.54 4.33 -27.73
N THR A 230 1.14 4.42 -28.92
CA THR A 230 1.63 5.64 -29.59
C THR A 230 0.77 6.84 -29.24
N GLU A 231 1.34 7.78 -28.46
CA GLU A 231 0.66 8.93 -27.81
C GLU A 231 -0.65 9.29 -28.51
N ARG A 232 -1.75 8.74 -27.99
CA ARG A 232 -3.09 8.84 -28.57
C ARG A 232 -3.74 10.19 -28.28
N GLU A 233 -3.01 11.26 -28.59
CA GLU A 233 -3.64 12.52 -28.96
C GLU A 233 -2.89 13.12 -30.14
N SER A 234 -3.14 12.51 -31.30
CA SER A 234 -3.08 13.23 -32.57
C SER A 234 -4.05 14.41 -32.45
N LEU A 235 -3.52 15.56 -32.05
CA LEU A 235 -4.23 16.84 -32.00
C LEU A 235 -4.56 17.30 -33.42
N LEU A 236 -5.53 16.61 -34.02
CA LEU A 236 -6.23 17.08 -35.20
C LEU A 236 -6.86 18.43 -34.85
N PRO A 237 -6.48 19.52 -35.54
CA PRO A 237 -7.18 20.78 -35.34
C PRO A 237 -8.60 20.59 -35.84
N LEU A 238 -9.56 20.52 -34.92
CA LEU A 238 -10.98 20.62 -35.23
C LEU A 238 -11.26 22.04 -35.71
N THR A 239 -11.00 22.30 -36.99
CA THR A 239 -11.50 23.48 -37.70
C THR A 239 -13.01 23.35 -37.83
N THR A 240 -13.72 23.89 -36.84
CA THR A 240 -15.16 24.16 -36.92
C THR A 240 -15.38 25.53 -37.56
N PRO A 241 -15.76 25.62 -38.85
CA PRO A 241 -16.36 26.86 -39.35
C PRO A 241 -17.71 27.06 -38.68
N ALA A 242 -17.98 28.29 -38.25
CA ALA A 242 -19.24 28.67 -37.63
C ALA A 242 -20.38 28.80 -38.67
N ALA A 243 -21.60 28.93 -38.15
CA ALA A 243 -22.86 29.27 -38.81
C ALA A 243 -23.58 28.16 -39.61
N ALA A 244 -24.66 27.66 -39.02
CA ALA A 244 -26.00 27.98 -39.53
C ALA A 244 -27.04 27.86 -38.40
N GLU A 245 -27.80 28.92 -38.16
CA GLU A 245 -28.98 28.89 -37.30
C GLU A 245 -30.09 28.07 -37.96
N GLN A 246 -30.81 27.23 -37.20
CA GLN A 246 -32.20 26.97 -37.58
C GLN A 246 -33.11 26.71 -36.37
N THR A 247 -33.64 27.82 -35.88
CA THR A 247 -34.84 27.96 -35.05
C THR A 247 -35.96 26.99 -35.44
N ARG A 248 -36.46 26.21 -34.48
CA ARG A 248 -37.87 25.76 -34.44
C ARG A 248 -38.34 25.37 -33.02
N GLU A 249 -38.84 26.38 -32.32
CA GLU A 249 -40.12 26.38 -31.61
C GLU A 249 -41.13 25.33 -32.17
N ILE A 250 -42.06 24.66 -31.48
CA ILE A 250 -42.82 24.77 -30.19
C ILE A 250 -43.75 23.49 -30.17
N PRO A 251 -44.61 23.11 -29.18
CA PRO A 251 -44.85 23.55 -27.79
C PRO A 251 -44.62 22.45 -26.72
N ALA A 252 -44.79 22.83 -25.45
CA ALA A 252 -45.02 21.91 -24.32
C ALA A 252 -46.44 21.31 -24.33
N VAL A 253 -46.59 20.06 -23.85
CA VAL A 253 -47.88 19.49 -23.41
C VAL A 253 -47.81 19.21 -21.91
N VAL A 254 -48.74 19.78 -21.17
CA VAL A 254 -48.88 19.61 -19.71
C VAL A 254 -49.73 18.39 -19.42
N GLY A 255 -49.21 17.44 -18.63
CA GLY A 255 -49.95 16.27 -18.11
C GLY A 255 -49.57 16.00 -16.65
N ARG A 256 -50.51 16.18 -15.72
CA ARG A 256 -50.25 16.26 -14.28
C ARG A 256 -50.68 15.00 -13.50
N ALA A 257 -49.68 14.23 -13.07
CA ALA A 257 -49.65 13.48 -11.80
C ALA A 257 -50.77 12.40 -11.57
N PRO A 258 -50.94 11.82 -10.36
CA PRO A 258 -50.20 10.61 -9.99
C PRO A 258 -51.08 9.48 -9.40
N VAL A 259 -50.61 8.22 -9.41
CA VAL A 259 -51.19 7.12 -8.61
C VAL A 259 -50.07 6.22 -8.06
N ALA A 260 -50.27 5.69 -6.85
CA ALA A 260 -49.29 4.89 -6.10
C ALA A 260 -49.61 3.37 -6.11
N ALA A 261 -48.68 2.60 -5.55
CA ALA A 261 -48.81 1.23 -5.02
C ALA A 261 -49.03 0.07 -6.01
N TYR A 262 -47.99 -0.74 -6.17
CA TYR A 262 -47.95 -2.04 -5.49
C TYR A 262 -46.52 -2.37 -5.05
#